data_AF-A0A7S4EBD1-F1
#
_entry.id   AF-A0A7S4EBD1-F1
#
_cell.length_a   1.000
_cell.length_b   1.000
_cell.length_c   1.000
_cell.angle_alpha   90.00
_cell.angle_beta   90.00
_cell.angle_gamma   90.00
#
_symmetry.space_group_name_H-M   'P 1'
#
loop_
_entity.id
_entity.type
_entity.pdbx_description
1 polymer ?
#
loop_
_entity_poly.entity_id
_entity_poly.type
_entity_poly.pdbx_seq_one_letter_code
_entity_poly.pdbx_strand_id
1 'polypeptide(L)'
;WSPLVLDYLLQSAGNERARDVWEAVGPPTGWSRPAPDAPAHVKEQWVVAKYAWRGFLAENVFEEEPSRALKAAAASGSLRDVVAAKARGGDPNWRDEGLDDDDGRTSLHAAAAAGRADVVAFLLLNGAVLDDEVHALAAATAKGV
;
A
#
# COMPACT_ATOMS: atom_id res chain seq x y z
N TRP A 1 1.53 14.94 -9.13
CA TRP A 1 1.77 14.71 -7.69
C TRP A 1 1.78 16.04 -6.98
N SER A 2 1.10 16.15 -5.82
CA SER A 2 1.12 17.41 -5.06
C SER A 2 2.51 17.58 -4.41
N PRO A 3 3.04 18.81 -4.31
CA PRO A 3 4.33 19.09 -3.68
C PRO A 3 4.40 18.60 -2.23
N LEU A 4 3.28 18.66 -1.51
CA LEU A 4 3.16 18.17 -0.13
C LEU A 4 3.28 16.65 -0.03
N VAL A 5 2.74 15.91 -1.00
CA VAL A 5 2.84 14.46 -1.04
C VAL A 5 4.26 14.01 -1.38
N LEU A 6 4.92 14.71 -2.29
CA LEU A 6 6.30 14.42 -2.65
C LEU A 6 7.27 14.78 -1.52
N ASP A 7 7.07 15.93 -0.88
CA ASP A 7 7.86 16.38 0.28
C ASP A 7 7.65 15.45 1.49
N TYR A 8 6.42 15.00 1.72
CA TYR A 8 6.09 14.02 2.74
C TYR A 8 6.72 12.64 2.46
N LEU A 9 6.62 12.09 1.24
CA LEU A 9 7.28 10.82 0.86
C LEU A 9 8.80 10.91 0.93
N LEU A 10 9.39 12.06 0.58
CA LEU A 10 10.82 12.30 0.66
C LEU A 10 11.31 12.49 2.10
N GLN A 11 10.57 13.20 2.96
CA GLN A 11 10.97 13.51 4.34
C GLN A 11 10.66 12.39 5.35
N SER A 12 9.54 11.69 5.20
CA SER A 12 9.07 10.69 6.18
C SER A 12 9.44 9.25 5.81
N ALA A 13 9.43 8.90 4.52
CA ALA A 13 9.79 7.55 4.08
C ALA A 13 11.28 7.46 3.74
N GLY A 14 11.82 8.36 2.91
CA GLY A 14 13.22 8.30 2.49
C GLY A 14 13.56 7.06 1.66
N ASN A 15 14.55 7.19 0.76
CA ASN A 15 14.91 6.10 -0.17
C ASN A 15 15.33 4.80 0.54
N GLU A 16 15.90 4.92 1.74
CA GLU A 16 16.35 3.77 2.53
C GLU A 16 15.19 2.94 3.06
N ARG A 17 14.19 3.54 3.70
CA ARG A 17 13.04 2.76 4.23
C ARG A 17 12.18 2.20 3.11
N ALA A 18 12.05 2.93 2.01
CA ALA A 18 11.38 2.40 0.81
C ALA A 18 12.13 1.20 0.24
N ARG A 19 13.48 1.21 0.26
CA ARG A 19 14.29 0.07 -0.15
C ARG A 19 14.07 -1.14 0.76
N ASP A 20 14.00 -0.95 2.08
CA ASP A 20 13.81 -2.05 3.03
C ASP A 20 12.49 -2.81 2.82
N VAL A 21 11.46 -2.15 2.26
CA VAL A 21 10.21 -2.81 1.88
C VAL A 21 10.35 -3.46 0.51
N TRP A 22 10.69 -2.66 -0.51
CA TRP A 22 10.58 -3.07 -1.91
C TRP A 22 11.77 -3.85 -2.45
N GLU A 23 12.85 -3.99 -1.67
CA GLU A 23 14.05 -4.77 -1.99
C GLU A 23 14.48 -5.64 -0.79
N ALA A 24 13.52 -6.07 0.04
CA ALA A 24 13.75 -6.77 1.30
C ALA A 24 14.63 -8.03 1.19
N VAL A 25 14.45 -8.82 0.13
CA VAL A 25 15.25 -10.04 -0.14
C VAL A 25 16.36 -9.81 -1.17
N GLY A 26 16.47 -8.59 -1.69
CA GLY A 26 17.35 -8.27 -2.81
C GLY A 26 16.86 -8.83 -4.15
N PRO A 27 17.60 -8.57 -5.24
CA PRO A 27 17.27 -9.08 -6.56
C PRO A 27 17.47 -10.61 -6.66
N PRO A 28 16.64 -11.32 -7.45
CA PRO A 28 16.80 -12.75 -7.69
C PRO A 28 18.12 -13.04 -8.40
N THR A 29 18.58 -14.28 -8.32
CA THR A 29 19.86 -14.72 -8.89
C THR A 29 19.99 -14.31 -10.35
N GLY A 30 21.09 -13.60 -10.68
CA GLY A 30 21.37 -13.11 -12.03
C GLY A 30 20.91 -11.68 -12.32
N TRP A 31 20.19 -11.03 -11.40
CA TRP A 31 19.81 -9.63 -11.51
C TRP A 31 20.77 -8.72 -10.75
N SER A 32 21.08 -7.55 -11.31
CA SER A 32 21.91 -6.53 -10.68
C SER A 32 21.29 -5.15 -10.83
N ARG A 33 21.48 -4.30 -9.81
CA ARG A 33 20.94 -2.94 -9.82
C ARG A 33 21.57 -2.14 -10.97
N PRO A 34 20.76 -1.45 -11.80
CA PRO A 34 21.29 -0.64 -12.88
C PRO A 34 22.13 0.53 -12.36
N ALA A 35 23.23 0.81 -13.05
CA ALA A 35 24.06 1.99 -12.82
C ALA A 35 23.32 3.28 -13.23
N PRO A 36 23.72 4.47 -12.71
CA PRO A 36 23.07 5.74 -13.06
C PRO A 36 23.08 6.06 -14.55
N ASP A 37 24.08 5.60 -15.29
CA ASP A 37 24.28 5.76 -16.74
C ASP A 37 23.70 4.60 -17.56
N ALA A 38 23.10 3.59 -16.92
CA ALA A 38 22.54 2.44 -17.62
C ALA A 38 21.45 2.84 -18.63
N PRO A 39 21.31 2.08 -19.74
CA PRO A 39 20.29 2.32 -20.75
C PRO A 39 18.86 2.30 -20.17
N ALA A 40 17.95 3.05 -20.80
CA ALA A 40 16.58 3.19 -20.34
C ALA A 40 15.85 1.84 -20.16
N HIS A 41 16.01 0.92 -21.12
CA HIS A 41 15.35 -0.40 -21.07
C HIS A 41 15.81 -1.25 -19.86
N VAL A 42 17.06 -1.11 -19.41
CA VAL A 42 17.58 -1.84 -18.24
C VAL A 42 16.96 -1.28 -16.96
N LYS A 43 16.84 0.05 -16.86
CA LYS A 43 16.16 0.71 -15.73
C LYS A 43 14.68 0.36 -15.70
N GLU A 44 14.04 0.30 -16.86
CA GLU A 44 12.64 -0.09 -17.00
C GLU A 44 12.41 -1.53 -16.51
N GLN A 45 13.22 -2.49 -16.96
CA GLN A 45 13.15 -3.88 -16.46
C GLN A 45 13.26 -3.97 -14.94
N TRP A 46 14.15 -3.19 -14.33
CA TRP A 46 14.30 -3.12 -12.87
C TRP A 46 13.04 -2.57 -12.19
N VAL A 47 12.45 -1.50 -12.73
CA VAL A 47 11.20 -0.90 -12.21
C VAL A 47 10.03 -1.87 -12.33
N VAL A 48 9.90 -2.56 -13.47
CA VAL A 48 8.87 -3.57 -13.70
C VAL A 48 9.02 -4.73 -12.72
N ALA A 49 10.22 -5.27 -12.55
CA ALA A 49 10.46 -6.36 -11.60
C ALA A 49 10.11 -5.98 -10.15
N LYS A 50 10.46 -4.74 -9.75
CA LYS A 50 10.21 -4.22 -8.39
C LYS A 50 8.73 -4.00 -8.09
N TYR A 51 8.00 -3.38 -9.01
CA TYR A 51 6.63 -2.90 -8.71
C TYR A 51 5.52 -3.72 -9.38
N ALA A 52 5.75 -4.27 -10.57
CA ALA A 52 4.76 -5.09 -11.27
C ALA A 52 4.84 -6.56 -10.82
N TRP A 53 6.05 -7.12 -10.77
CA TRP A 53 6.25 -8.53 -10.37
C TRP A 53 6.44 -8.71 -8.88
N ARG A 54 6.77 -7.64 -8.15
CA ARG A 54 7.07 -7.69 -6.70
C ARG A 54 8.21 -8.65 -6.37
N GLY A 55 9.13 -8.86 -7.31
CA GLY A 55 10.11 -9.95 -7.26
C GLY A 55 11.21 -9.80 -6.21
N PHE A 56 11.26 -8.67 -5.49
CA PHE A 56 12.25 -8.40 -4.44
C PHE A 56 11.61 -8.27 -3.05
N LEU A 57 10.32 -8.59 -2.91
CA LEU A 57 9.65 -8.66 -1.62
C LEU A 57 9.98 -9.98 -0.92
N ALA A 58 10.05 -9.96 0.41
CA ALA A 58 10.10 -11.20 1.18
C ALA A 58 8.84 -12.02 0.97
N GLU A 59 8.98 -13.32 0.70
CA GLU A 59 7.84 -14.24 0.63
C GLU A 59 7.04 -14.21 1.94
N ASN A 60 5.73 -14.31 1.81
CA ASN A 60 4.80 -14.13 2.92
C ASN A 60 4.81 -15.37 3.82
N VAL A 61 5.60 -15.34 4.90
CA VAL A 61 5.61 -16.39 5.93
C VAL A 61 4.45 -16.26 6.93
N PHE A 62 3.58 -15.25 6.77
CA PHE A 62 2.44 -15.01 7.66
C PHE A 62 1.13 -15.34 6.92
N GLU A 63 0.39 -16.31 7.47
CA GLU A 63 -0.94 -16.77 7.02
C GLU A 63 -2.06 -15.72 7.12
N GLU A 64 -1.76 -14.51 7.60
CA GLU A 64 -2.76 -13.47 7.82
C GLU A 64 -3.08 -12.75 6.50
N GLU A 65 -4.37 -12.66 6.16
CA GLU A 65 -4.88 -11.96 4.98
C GLU A 65 -4.28 -10.54 4.90
N PRO A 66 -3.58 -10.16 3.81
CA PRO A 66 -2.88 -8.87 3.69
C PRO A 66 -3.74 -7.64 3.98
N SER A 67 -5.04 -7.73 3.71
CA SER A 67 -6.02 -6.67 4.00
C SER A 67 -6.32 -6.53 5.49
N ARG A 68 -6.37 -7.64 6.23
CA ARG A 68 -6.49 -7.63 7.69
C ARG A 68 -5.23 -7.05 8.34
N ALA A 69 -4.06 -7.45 7.85
CA ALA A 69 -2.78 -6.89 8.27
C ALA A 69 -2.68 -5.38 7.99
N LEU A 70 -3.18 -4.91 6.84
CA LEU A 70 -3.26 -3.48 6.49
C LEU A 70 -4.10 -2.70 7.50
N LYS A 71 -5.28 -3.23 7.87
CA LYS A 71 -6.16 -2.61 8.85
C LYS A 71 -5.54 -2.56 10.24
N ALA A 72 -4.91 -3.64 10.69
CA ALA A 72 -4.20 -3.69 11.97
C ALA A 72 -3.02 -2.70 12.01
N ALA A 73 -2.25 -2.62 10.93
CA ALA A 73 -1.16 -1.65 10.79
C ALA A 73 -1.65 -0.20 10.77
N ALA A 74 -2.83 0.04 10.18
CA ALA A 74 -3.47 1.35 10.19
C ALA A 74 -3.93 1.76 11.59
N ALA A 75 -4.50 0.82 12.36
CA ALA A 75 -4.89 1.04 13.75
C ALA A 75 -3.69 1.32 14.67
N SER A 76 -2.55 0.64 14.45
CA SER A 76 -1.33 0.87 15.21
C SER A 76 -0.58 2.13 14.78
N GLY A 77 -0.94 2.72 13.63
CA GLY A 77 -0.27 3.89 13.07
C GLY A 77 1.11 3.61 12.48
N SER A 78 1.43 2.34 12.21
CA SER A 78 2.72 1.97 11.65
C SER A 78 2.71 2.12 10.13
N LEU A 79 3.20 3.27 9.64
CA LEU A 79 3.28 3.52 8.19
C LEU A 79 4.11 2.44 7.46
N ARG A 80 5.18 1.95 8.09
CA ARG A 80 6.02 0.89 7.51
C ARG A 80 5.20 -0.38 7.26
N ASP A 81 4.40 -0.78 8.24
CA ASP A 81 3.61 -2.01 8.15
C ASP A 81 2.42 -1.82 7.20
N VAL A 82 1.84 -0.63 7.14
CA VAL A 82 0.81 -0.26 6.14
C VAL A 82 1.38 -0.35 4.72
N VAL A 83 2.58 0.18 4.48
CA VAL A 83 3.26 0.10 3.19
C VAL A 83 3.58 -1.36 2.83
N ALA A 84 4.06 -2.16 3.80
CA ALA A 84 4.34 -3.57 3.59
C ALA A 84 3.07 -4.38 3.27
N ALA A 85 1.99 -4.18 4.02
CA ALA A 85 0.71 -4.85 3.78
C ALA A 85 0.12 -4.47 2.41
N LYS A 86 0.19 -3.18 2.02
CA LYS A 86 -0.23 -2.73 0.68
C LYS A 86 0.64 -3.34 -0.42
N ALA A 87 1.96 -3.39 -0.23
CA ALA A 87 2.91 -4.03 -1.15
C ALA A 87 2.68 -5.54 -1.29
N ARG A 88 2.05 -6.18 -0.29
CA ARG A 88 1.62 -7.58 -0.34
C ARG A 88 0.24 -7.80 -0.96
N GLY A 89 -0.48 -6.72 -1.31
CA GLY A 89 -1.78 -6.81 -1.98
C GLY A 89 -2.96 -6.52 -1.06
N GLY A 90 -2.73 -6.01 0.15
CA GLY A 90 -3.81 -5.57 1.04
C GLY A 90 -4.70 -4.54 0.36
N ASP A 91 -6.01 -4.77 0.41
CA ASP A 91 -7.01 -3.85 -0.10
C ASP A 91 -7.37 -2.82 1.00
N PRO A 92 -7.13 -1.52 0.79
CA PRO A 92 -7.48 -0.47 1.74
C PRO A 92 -8.97 -0.35 2.03
N ASN A 93 -9.82 -0.84 1.12
CA ASN A 93 -11.27 -0.81 1.23
C ASN A 93 -11.86 -2.10 1.80
N TRP A 94 -11.02 -3.09 2.11
CA TRP A 94 -11.46 -4.33 2.72
C TRP A 94 -12.12 -4.09 4.09
N ARG A 95 -13.14 -4.89 4.37
CA ARG A 95 -13.92 -4.87 5.61
C ARG A 95 -13.97 -6.28 6.17
N ASP A 96 -13.96 -6.40 7.49
CA ASP A 96 -14.10 -7.68 8.16
C ASP A 96 -15.61 -8.01 8.25
N GLU A 97 -16.18 -8.58 7.19
CA GLU A 97 -17.62 -8.90 7.13
C GLU A 97 -18.03 -10.02 8.10
N GLY A 98 -17.06 -10.69 8.74
CA GLY A 98 -17.30 -11.83 9.64
C GLY A 98 -17.38 -11.48 11.13
N LEU A 99 -17.22 -10.21 11.51
CA LEU A 99 -17.33 -9.76 12.89
C LEU A 99 -18.54 -8.84 13.02
N ASP A 100 -19.58 -9.31 13.71
CA ASP A 100 -20.85 -8.60 13.92
C ASP A 100 -20.68 -7.20 14.56
N ASP A 101 -19.52 -6.92 15.18
CA ASP A 101 -19.19 -5.67 15.87
C ASP A 101 -18.25 -4.72 15.08
N ASP A 102 -17.84 -5.05 13.86
CA ASP A 102 -16.80 -4.29 13.17
C ASP A 102 -17.29 -3.01 12.47
N ASP A 103 -18.58 -2.67 12.52
CA ASP A 103 -19.22 -1.50 11.86
C ASP A 103 -18.85 -1.33 10.37
N GLY A 104 -18.27 -2.35 9.73
CA GLY A 104 -17.61 -2.21 8.43
C GLY A 104 -16.46 -1.17 8.45
N ARG A 105 -15.66 -1.07 9.51
CA ARG A 105 -14.55 -0.11 9.56
C ARG A 105 -13.43 -0.50 8.61
N THR A 106 -13.12 0.37 7.66
CA THR A 106 -11.98 0.22 6.75
C THR A 106 -10.65 0.59 7.43
N SER A 107 -9.53 0.32 6.75
CA SER A 107 -8.20 0.76 7.20
C SER A 107 -8.13 2.29 7.41
N LEU A 108 -8.90 3.06 6.63
CA LEU A 108 -8.93 4.52 6.74
C LEU A 108 -9.59 4.99 8.06
N HIS A 109 -10.68 4.34 8.47
CA HIS A 109 -11.36 4.62 9.74
C HIS A 109 -10.42 4.37 10.92
N ALA A 110 -9.67 3.27 10.89
CA ALA A 110 -8.70 2.93 11.93
C ALA A 110 -7.55 3.96 12.00
N ALA A 111 -7.01 4.37 10.85
CA ALA A 111 -5.96 5.38 10.79
C ALA A 111 -6.43 6.77 11.28
N ALA A 112 -7.66 7.16 10.93
CA ALA A 112 -8.26 8.42 11.36
C ALA A 112 -8.49 8.43 12.88
N ALA A 113 -9.02 7.34 13.44
CA ALA A 113 -9.21 7.19 14.88
C ALA A 113 -7.87 7.25 15.66
N ALA A 114 -6.80 6.72 15.08
CA ALA A 114 -5.46 6.78 15.66
C ALA A 114 -4.77 8.15 15.52
N GLY A 115 -5.38 9.12 14.82
CA GLY A 115 -4.80 10.46 14.60
C GLY A 115 -3.59 10.47 13.66
N ARG A 116 -3.47 9.46 12.80
CA ARG A 116 -2.28 9.21 11.98
C ARG A 116 -2.45 9.77 10.57
N ALA A 117 -2.28 11.09 10.46
CA ALA A 117 -2.39 11.82 9.20
C ALA A 117 -1.45 11.27 8.10
N ASP A 118 -0.29 10.75 8.51
CA ASP A 118 0.67 10.02 7.70
C ASP A 118 0.05 8.81 6.99
N VAL A 119 -0.59 7.96 7.78
CA VAL A 119 -1.21 6.72 7.30
C VAL A 119 -2.47 7.03 6.48
N VAL A 120 -3.28 8.00 6.92
CA VAL A 120 -4.48 8.46 6.18
C VAL A 120 -4.10 8.96 4.78
N ALA A 121 -3.09 9.83 4.68
CA ALA A 121 -2.62 10.34 3.40
C ALA A 121 -2.13 9.21 2.47
N PHE A 122 -1.37 8.26 3.01
CA PHE A 122 -0.90 7.11 2.25
C PHE A 122 -2.05 6.24 1.73
N LEU A 123 -3.04 5.93 2.57
CA LEU A 123 -4.20 5.12 2.19
C LEU A 123 -5.02 5.79 1.08
N LEU A 124 -5.30 7.09 1.20
CA LEU A 124 -6.02 7.87 0.17
C LEU A 124 -5.29 7.87 -1.19
N LEU A 125 -3.97 8.04 -1.18
CA LEU A 125 -3.15 7.96 -2.40
C LEU A 125 -3.17 6.58 -3.05
N ASN A 126 -3.48 5.54 -2.26
CA ASN A 126 -3.52 4.15 -2.69
C ASN A 126 -4.94 3.62 -2.93
N GLY A 127 -5.91 4.52 -3.11
CA GLY A 127 -7.28 4.20 -3.51
C GLY A 127 -8.23 3.88 -2.35
N ALA A 128 -7.90 4.28 -1.12
CA ALA A 128 -8.86 4.20 -0.02
C ALA A 128 -10.02 5.19 -0.26
N VAL A 129 -11.25 4.69 -0.09
CA VAL A 129 -12.47 5.48 -0.22
C VAL A 129 -12.73 6.22 1.10
N LEU A 130 -13.07 7.51 1.01
CA LEU A 130 -13.39 8.35 2.18
C LEU A 130 -14.75 7.97 2.79
N ASP A 131 -15.77 7.80 1.95
CA ASP A 131 -17.15 7.50 2.37
C ASP A 131 -17.85 6.59 1.34
N ASP A 132 -18.68 5.66 1.84
CA ASP A 132 -19.44 4.68 1.05
C ASP A 132 -20.51 5.29 0.12
N GLU A 133 -20.87 6.57 0.29
CA GLU A 133 -21.90 7.23 -0.53
C GLU A 133 -21.57 7.21 -2.03
N VAL A 134 -20.29 7.25 -2.39
CA VAL A 134 -19.85 7.22 -3.80
C VAL A 134 -20.03 5.82 -4.40
N HIS A 135 -19.94 4.77 -3.60
CA HIS A 135 -20.19 3.40 -4.05
C HIS A 135 -21.68 3.06 -4.13
N ALA A 136 -22.52 3.60 -3.25
CA ALA A 136 -23.97 3.44 -3.35
C ALA A 136 -24.50 4.02 -4.67
N LEU A 137 -23.98 5.18 -5.10
CA LEU A 137 -24.36 5.79 -6.37
C LEU A 137 -23.83 5.00 -7.57
N ALA A 138 -22.57 4.54 -7.54
CA ALA A 138 -21.96 3.75 -8.62
C ALA A 138 -22.62 2.36 -8.78
N ALA A 139 -22.94 1.69 -7.67
CA ALA A 139 -23.63 0.39 -7.67
C ALA A 139 -25.10 0.52 -8.08
N ALA A 140 -25.77 1.63 -7.74
CA ALA A 140 -27.13 1.93 -8.20
C ALA A 140 -27.18 2.17 -9.71
N THR A 141 -26.18 2.85 -10.29
CA THR A 141 -26.11 3.04 -11.75
C THR A 141 -25.78 1.76 -12.53
N ALA A 142 -25.07 0.81 -11.93
CA ALA A 142 -24.72 -0.46 -12.57
C ALA A 142 -25.87 -1.50 -12.56
N LYS A 143 -26.89 -1.32 -11.72
CA LYS A 143 -28.09 -2.18 -11.65
C LYS A 143 -29.29 -1.65 -12.45
N GLY A 144 -29.10 -0.57 -13.21
CA GLY A 144 -30.15 0.10 -13.97
C GLY A 144 -29.86 0.21 -15.47
N VAL A 145 -29.61 -0.91 -16.14
CA VAL A 145 -29.82 -1.12 -17.60
C VAL A 145 -30.23 -2.57 -17.83
#